data_AF-A0A944BY79-F1
#
_entry.id   AF-A0A944BY79-F1
#
_cell.length_a   1.000
_cell.length_b   1.000
_cell.length_c   1.000
_cell.angle_alpha   90.00
_cell.angle_beta   90.00
_cell.angle_gamma   90.00
#
_symmetry.space_group_name_H-M   'P 1'
#
loop_
_entity.id
_entity.type
_entity.pdbx_description
1 polymer ?
#
loop_
_entity_poly.entity_id
_entity_poly.type
_entity_poly.pdbx_seq_one_letter_code
_entity_poly.pdbx_strand_id
1 'polypeptide(L)'
;MNSNQVIEILNEICNKLGIAVDWTSENILPQVKIVCEKLVKYFIVQRSIMCSFGFLFVCVVIAYGIFLLKQLLQCRTTKKDNFLCEYYEYSGSTGLQSYTWIINVIAIVMGLTGIILFGIGLSGLVKWLTVPEISIIEYLTDMIKGVS
;
A
#
# COMPACT_ATOMS: atom_id res chain seq x y z
N MET A 1 -26.12 18.10 13.51
CA MET A 1 -25.35 16.91 13.92
C MET A 1 -25.98 16.40 15.20
N ASN A 2 -26.53 15.18 15.19
CA ASN A 2 -27.09 14.61 16.42
C ASN A 2 -25.96 13.97 17.23
N SER A 3 -25.85 14.32 18.51
CA SER A 3 -24.83 13.78 19.43
C SER A 3 -24.77 12.25 19.41
N ASN A 4 -25.91 11.59 19.21
CA ASN A 4 -26.01 10.14 19.17
C ASN A 4 -25.26 9.50 17.99
N GLN A 5 -25.28 10.12 16.80
CA GLN A 5 -24.56 9.61 15.62
C GLN A 5 -23.04 9.69 15.80
N VAL A 6 -22.56 10.76 16.45
CA VAL A 6 -21.13 10.94 16.73
C VAL A 6 -20.66 9.87 17.73
N ILE A 7 -21.44 9.61 18.78
CA ILE A 7 -21.14 8.56 19.77
C ILE A 7 -21.12 7.17 19.13
N GLU A 8 -22.05 6.89 18.21
CA GLU A 8 -22.11 5.61 17.48
C GLU A 8 -20.85 5.38 16.62
N ILE A 9 -20.43 6.38 15.87
CA ILE A 9 -19.21 6.32 15.04
C ILE A 9 -17.96 6.14 15.92
N LEU A 10 -17.87 6.89 17.02
CA LEU A 10 -16.75 6.74 17.95
C LEU A 10 -16.75 5.36 18.63
N ASN A 11 -17.92 4.79 18.95
CA ASN A 11 -18.04 3.42 19.45
C ASN A 11 -17.55 2.39 18.42
N GLU A 12 -17.86 2.58 17.14
CA GLU A 12 -17.37 1.69 16.08
C GLU A 12 -15.83 1.74 15.98
N ILE A 13 -15.23 2.93 16.06
CA ILE A 13 -13.78 3.11 16.11
C ILE A 13 -13.19 2.43 17.34
N CYS A 14 -13.79 2.65 18.52
CA CYS A 14 -13.32 2.06 19.78
C CYS A 14 -13.38 0.53 19.72
N ASN A 15 -14.43 -0.05 19.14
CA ASN A 15 -14.54 -1.48 18.89
C ASN A 15 -13.43 -1.99 17.95
N LYS A 16 -13.13 -1.29 16.85
CA LYS A 16 -12.01 -1.63 15.95
C LYS A 16 -10.65 -1.57 16.64
N LEU A 17 -10.50 -0.67 17.60
CA LEU A 17 -9.29 -0.50 18.41
C LEU A 17 -9.24 -1.40 19.66
N GLY A 18 -10.31 -2.15 19.95
CA GLY A 18 -10.44 -2.97 21.16
C GLY A 18 -10.43 -2.16 22.46
N ILE A 19 -11.02 -0.97 22.45
CA ILE A 19 -11.13 -0.07 23.60
C ILE A 19 -12.62 0.06 23.96
N ALA A 20 -12.96 0.00 25.25
CA ALA A 20 -14.26 0.40 25.75
C ALA A 20 -14.15 1.81 26.34
N VAL A 21 -15.04 2.71 25.95
CA VAL A 21 -15.07 4.10 26.43
C VAL A 21 -16.44 4.38 27.01
N ASP A 22 -16.46 4.97 28.19
CA ASP A 22 -17.68 5.45 28.81
C ASP A 22 -17.88 6.94 28.48
N TRP A 23 -18.74 7.19 27.49
CA TRP A 23 -19.06 8.53 27.01
C TRP A 23 -19.91 9.36 27.99
N THR A 24 -20.42 8.74 29.06
CA THR A 24 -21.26 9.40 30.07
C THR A 24 -20.47 9.81 31.31
N SER A 25 -19.19 9.45 31.38
CA SER A 25 -18.32 9.83 32.49
C SER A 25 -18.19 11.35 32.64
N GLU A 26 -18.16 11.84 33.89
CA GLU A 26 -18.01 13.28 34.19
C GLU A 26 -16.74 13.89 33.57
N ASN A 27 -15.70 13.08 33.36
CA ASN A 27 -14.45 13.51 32.74
C ASN A 27 -14.01 12.58 31.61
N ILE A 28 -14.48 12.90 30.40
CA ILE A 28 -14.24 12.10 29.20
C ILE A 28 -12.89 12.39 28.51
N LEU A 29 -12.26 13.53 28.82
CA LEU A 29 -11.06 14.01 28.12
C LEU A 29 -9.89 13.02 28.14
N PRO A 30 -9.56 12.35 29.27
CA PRO A 30 -8.47 11.37 29.29
C PRO A 30 -8.75 10.16 28.40
N GLN A 31 -10.01 9.71 28.34
CA GLN A 31 -10.41 8.55 27.54
C GLN A 31 -10.30 8.87 26.05
N VAL A 32 -10.79 10.05 25.63
CA VAL A 32 -10.68 10.51 24.24
C VAL A 32 -9.22 10.61 23.80
N LYS A 33 -8.34 11.12 24.65
CA LYS A 33 -6.90 11.19 24.35
C LYS A 33 -6.30 9.81 24.04
N ILE A 34 -6.63 8.80 24.85
CA ILE A 34 -6.16 7.42 24.64
C ILE A 34 -6.67 6.87 23.30
N VAL A 35 -7.94 7.11 22.96
CA VAL A 35 -8.52 6.67 21.69
C VAL A 35 -7.79 7.33 20.52
N CYS A 36 -7.63 8.65 20.55
CA CYS A 36 -6.93 9.40 19.50
C CYS A 36 -5.48 8.91 19.32
N GLU A 37 -4.75 8.67 20.41
CA GLU A 37 -3.38 8.14 20.34
C GLU A 37 -3.32 6.73 19.72
N LYS A 38 -4.25 5.83 20.08
CA LYS A 38 -4.32 4.50 19.46
C LYS A 38 -4.73 4.58 17.99
N LEU A 39 -5.64 5.49 17.66
CA LEU A 39 -6.11 5.71 16.28
C LEU A 39 -4.97 6.19 15.38
N VAL A 40 -4.20 7.19 15.84
CA VAL A 40 -3.02 7.69 15.10
C VAL A 40 -2.00 6.57 14.90
N LYS A 41 -1.69 5.80 15.95
CA LYS A 41 -0.77 4.66 15.85
C LYS A 41 -1.27 3.61 14.85
N TYR A 42 -2.56 3.29 14.89
CA TYR A 42 -3.18 2.35 13.96
C TYR A 42 -2.99 2.79 12.50
N PHE A 43 -3.28 4.05 12.18
CA PHE A 43 -3.12 4.56 10.82
C PHE A 43 -1.66 4.65 10.39
N ILE A 44 -0.75 5.08 11.27
CA ILE A 44 0.69 5.07 10.97
C ILE A 44 1.16 3.66 10.61
N VAL A 45 0.77 2.65 11.40
CA VAL A 45 1.12 1.25 11.13
C VAL A 45 0.52 0.80 9.79
N GLN A 46 -0.76 1.09 9.55
CA GLN A 46 -1.43 0.72 8.30
C GLN A 46 -0.74 1.33 7.07
N ARG A 47 -0.36 2.61 7.13
CA ARG A 47 0.36 3.30 6.04
C ARG A 47 1.80 2.82 5.89
N SER A 48 2.47 2.46 6.98
CA SER A 48 3.80 1.84 6.98
C SER A 48 3.80 0.47 6.30
N ILE A 49 2.76 -0.34 6.55
CA ILE A 49 2.55 -1.62 5.86
C ILE A 49 2.38 -1.41 4.35
N MET A 50 1.54 -0.44 3.94
CA MET A 50 1.38 -0.10 2.52
C MET A 50 2.71 0.32 1.86
N CYS A 51 3.53 1.13 2.54
CA CYS A 51 4.86 1.50 2.05
C CYS A 51 5.77 0.27 1.89
N SER A 52 5.76 -0.63 2.87
CA SER A 52 6.57 -1.85 2.85
C SER A 52 6.21 -2.74 1.65
N PHE A 53 4.92 -2.94 1.38
CA PHE A 53 4.47 -3.67 0.19
C PHE A 53 4.83 -2.94 -1.11
N GLY A 54 4.61 -1.62 -1.19
CA GLY A 54 4.98 -0.83 -2.37
C GLY A 54 6.48 -0.93 -2.70
N PHE A 55 7.33 -0.82 -1.69
CA PHE A 55 8.77 -1.00 -1.81
C PHE A 55 9.16 -2.42 -2.27
N LEU A 56 8.52 -3.44 -1.69
CA LEU A 56 8.74 -4.83 -2.07
C LEU A 56 8.43 -5.08 -3.56
N PHE A 57 7.31 -4.57 -4.06
CA PHE A 57 6.95 -4.68 -5.48
C PHE A 57 8.01 -4.05 -6.39
N VAL A 58 8.50 -2.86 -6.04
CA VAL A 58 9.56 -2.19 -6.81
C VAL A 58 10.85 -3.02 -6.81
N CYS A 59 11.26 -3.54 -5.66
CA CYS A 59 12.45 -4.39 -5.54
C CYS A 59 12.36 -5.68 -6.39
N VAL A 60 11.19 -6.33 -6.42
CA VAL A 60 10.95 -7.53 -7.24
C VAL A 60 11.10 -7.20 -8.73
N VAL A 61 10.55 -6.08 -9.19
CA VAL A 61 10.66 -5.65 -10.59
C VAL A 61 12.09 -5.29 -10.98
N ILE A 62 12.85 -4.63 -10.09
CA ILE A 62 14.27 -4.33 -10.32
C ILE A 62 15.08 -5.63 -10.39
N ALA A 63 14.87 -6.57 -9.47
CA ALA A 63 15.55 -7.85 -9.48
C ALA A 63 15.26 -8.65 -10.76
N TYR A 64 14.00 -8.64 -11.22
CA TYR A 64 13.60 -9.21 -12.50
C TYR A 64 14.32 -8.55 -13.68
N GLY A 65 14.39 -7.22 -13.71
CA GLY A 65 15.11 -6.48 -14.75
C GLY A 65 16.61 -6.79 -14.78
N ILE A 66 17.27 -6.87 -13.62
CA ILE A 66 18.69 -7.27 -13.52
C ILE A 66 18.89 -8.71 -14.01
N PHE A 67 17.98 -9.63 -13.65
CA PHE A 67 18.03 -11.01 -14.11
C PHE A 67 17.93 -11.10 -15.64
N LEU A 68 16.99 -10.37 -16.25
CA LEU A 68 16.87 -10.29 -17.71
C LEU A 68 18.12 -9.70 -18.36
N LEU A 69 18.67 -8.61 -17.80
CA LEU A 69 19.88 -7.98 -18.33
C LEU A 69 21.09 -8.91 -18.29
N LYS A 70 21.28 -9.65 -17.19
CA LYS A 70 22.37 -10.63 -17.07
C LYS A 70 22.28 -11.72 -18.14
N GLN A 71 21.07 -12.24 -18.37
CA GLN A 71 20.84 -13.28 -19.39
C GLN A 71 21.11 -12.74 -20.81
N LEU A 72 20.62 -11.52 -21.11
CA LEU A 72 20.89 -10.82 -22.37
C LEU A 72 22.39 -10.62 -22.63
N LEU A 73 23.14 -10.20 -21.61
CA LEU A 73 24.58 -10.01 -21.72
C LEU A 73 25.31 -11.33 -21.96
N GLN A 74 24.91 -12.41 -21.28
CA GLN A 74 25.51 -13.74 -21.45
C GLN A 74 25.26 -14.32 -22.86
N CYS A 75 24.10 -14.06 -23.46
CA CYS A 75 23.81 -14.40 -24.84
C CYS A 75 24.79 -13.74 -25.81
N ARG A 76 24.99 -12.42 -25.65
CA ARG A 76 25.87 -11.63 -26.52
C ARG A 76 27.33 -12.09 -26.43
N THR A 77 27.80 -12.49 -25.25
CA THR A 77 29.23 -12.85 -25.05
C THR A 77 29.56 -14.29 -25.38
N THR A 78 28.63 -15.23 -25.17
CA THR A 78 28.99 -16.66 -25.10
C THR A 78 28.51 -17.48 -26.29
N LYS A 79 27.64 -16.94 -27.17
CA LYS A 79 26.93 -17.70 -28.23
C LYS A 79 26.44 -19.07 -27.74
N LYS A 80 26.03 -19.16 -26.47
CA LYS A 80 25.48 -20.37 -25.88
C LYS A 80 23.98 -20.34 -26.12
N ASP A 81 23.48 -21.46 -26.63
CA ASP A 81 22.07 -21.71 -26.91
C ASP A 81 21.28 -21.82 -25.60
N ASN A 82 21.13 -20.72 -24.88
CA ASN A 82 20.25 -20.63 -23.73
C ASN A 82 18.85 -20.23 -24.21
N PHE A 83 17.81 -20.75 -23.54
CA PHE A 83 16.38 -20.48 -23.86
C PHE A 83 16.06 -18.99 -24.08
N LEU A 84 16.73 -18.08 -23.37
CA LEU A 84 16.54 -16.63 -23.50
C LEU A 84 17.29 -16.00 -24.70
N CYS A 85 18.31 -16.65 -25.27
CA CYS A 85 18.98 -16.19 -26.50
C CYS A 85 18.16 -16.56 -27.73
N GLU A 86 17.69 -17.81 -27.78
CA GLU A 86 16.73 -18.26 -28.80
C GLU A 86 15.47 -17.38 -28.77
N TYR A 87 15.04 -16.94 -27.60
CA TYR A 87 13.95 -15.98 -27.40
C TYR A 87 14.14 -14.58 -28.04
N TYR A 88 15.34 -13.99 -28.01
CA TYR A 88 15.60 -12.66 -28.61
C TYR A 88 16.10 -12.73 -30.06
N GLU A 89 16.73 -13.83 -30.45
CA GLU A 89 17.37 -13.99 -31.77
C GLU A 89 16.50 -14.79 -32.76
N TYR A 90 15.54 -15.60 -32.30
CA TYR A 90 14.70 -16.46 -33.14
C TYR A 90 13.29 -15.86 -33.38
N SER A 91 13.12 -15.18 -34.52
CA SER A 91 11.85 -14.61 -34.99
C SER A 91 10.87 -15.65 -35.58
N GLY A 92 10.77 -16.86 -35.00
CA GLY A 92 10.17 -18.00 -35.69
C GLY A 92 9.12 -18.85 -34.93
N SER A 93 9.07 -18.85 -33.59
CA SER A 93 8.13 -19.69 -32.83
C SER A 93 7.04 -18.86 -32.15
N THR A 94 5.84 -18.86 -32.75
CA THR A 94 4.69 -18.01 -32.37
C THR A 94 4.17 -18.24 -30.94
N GLY A 95 4.38 -19.43 -30.37
CA GLY A 95 3.93 -19.75 -29.01
C GLY A 95 4.79 -19.13 -27.90
N LEU A 96 6.12 -19.15 -28.02
CA LEU A 96 7.04 -18.78 -26.94
C LEU A 96 7.19 -17.26 -26.78
N GLN A 97 7.14 -16.52 -27.89
CA GLN A 97 7.05 -15.05 -27.88
C GLN A 97 5.74 -14.57 -27.22
N SER A 98 4.67 -15.38 -27.27
CA SER A 98 3.38 -14.97 -26.70
C SER A 98 3.36 -14.94 -25.17
N TYR A 99 4.02 -15.89 -24.50
CA TYR A 99 4.03 -15.92 -23.03
C TYR A 99 4.92 -14.85 -22.40
N THR A 100 5.94 -14.43 -23.12
CA THR A 100 6.99 -13.53 -22.64
C THR A 100 6.56 -12.06 -22.70
N TRP A 101 5.81 -11.64 -23.72
CA TRP A 101 5.17 -10.31 -23.69
C TRP A 101 4.18 -10.19 -22.53
N ILE A 102 3.43 -11.25 -22.22
CA ILE A 102 2.49 -11.28 -21.09
C ILE A 102 3.23 -11.06 -19.77
N ILE A 103 4.33 -11.79 -19.53
CA ILE A 103 5.11 -11.65 -18.29
C ILE A 103 5.70 -10.23 -18.15
N ASN A 104 6.21 -9.65 -19.24
CA ASN A 104 6.73 -8.29 -19.22
C ASN A 104 5.65 -7.25 -18.92
N VAL A 105 4.46 -7.39 -19.50
CA VAL A 105 3.31 -6.53 -19.20
C VAL A 105 2.93 -6.65 -17.73
N ILE A 106 2.85 -7.87 -17.19
CA ILE A 106 2.57 -8.10 -15.76
C ILE A 106 3.64 -7.43 -14.88
N ALA A 107 4.92 -7.56 -15.22
CA ALA A 107 6.01 -6.93 -14.47
C ALA A 107 5.89 -5.39 -14.45
N ILE A 108 5.56 -4.78 -15.58
CA ILE A 108 5.34 -3.33 -15.68
C ILE A 108 4.14 -2.91 -14.82
N VAL A 109 3.01 -3.62 -14.92
CA VAL A 109 1.80 -3.32 -14.14
C VAL A 109 2.07 -3.46 -12.64
N MET A 110 2.78 -4.51 -12.22
CA MET A 110 3.18 -4.69 -10.82
C MET A 110 4.10 -3.56 -10.34
N GLY A 111 5.06 -3.13 -11.18
CA GLY A 111 5.97 -2.03 -10.85
C GLY A 111 5.23 -0.71 -10.66
N LEU A 112 4.33 -0.36 -11.60
CA LEU A 112 3.50 0.84 -11.50
C LEU A 112 2.60 0.79 -10.26
N THR A 113 2.00 -0.36 -9.97
CA THR A 113 1.17 -0.56 -8.78
C THR A 113 2.00 -0.36 -7.51
N GLY A 114 3.22 -0.90 -7.45
CA GLY A 114 4.15 -0.72 -6.33
C GLY A 114 4.50 0.74 -6.09
N ILE A 115 4.81 1.50 -7.15
CA ILE A 115 5.11 2.94 -7.07
C ILE A 115 3.92 3.73 -6.53
N ILE A 116 2.71 3.44 -7.02
CA ILE A 116 1.48 4.11 -6.59
C ILE A 116 1.21 3.81 -5.10
N LEU A 117 1.27 2.53 -4.70
CA LEU A 117 1.07 2.13 -3.30
C LEU A 117 2.08 2.79 -2.37
N PHE A 118 3.34 2.86 -2.79
CA PHE A 118 4.38 3.53 -2.02
C PHE A 118 4.12 5.03 -1.86
N GLY A 119 3.73 5.72 -2.94
CA GLY A 119 3.39 7.14 -2.90
C GLY A 119 2.17 7.46 -2.02
N ILE A 120 1.11 6.65 -2.11
CA ILE A 120 -0.08 6.77 -1.26
C ILE A 120 0.28 6.49 0.21
N GLY A 121 1.09 5.47 0.47
CA GLY A 121 1.56 5.15 1.81
C GLY A 121 2.35 6.31 2.43
N LEU A 122 3.31 6.87 1.69
CA LEU A 122 4.15 7.98 2.16
C LEU A 122 3.36 9.25 2.44
N SER A 123 2.48 9.65 1.52
CA SER A 123 1.65 10.85 1.74
C SER A 123 0.75 10.69 2.97
N GLY A 124 0.19 9.50 3.18
CA GLY A 124 -0.53 9.16 4.40
C GLY A 124 0.35 9.25 5.65
N LEU A 125 1.54 8.66 5.64
CA LEU A 125 2.45 8.71 6.78
C LEU A 125 2.82 10.15 7.17
N VAL A 126 3.18 10.99 6.19
CA VAL A 126 3.51 12.40 6.43
C VAL A 126 2.34 13.11 7.10
N LYS A 127 1.12 12.89 6.61
CA LYS A 127 -0.07 13.53 7.15
C LYS A 127 -0.35 13.13 8.61
N TRP A 128 -0.33 11.83 8.90
CA TRP A 128 -0.58 11.30 10.24
C TRP A 128 0.54 11.60 11.25
N LEU A 129 1.77 11.88 10.79
CA LEU A 129 2.89 12.27 11.63
C LEU A 129 2.97 13.78 11.90
N THR A 130 2.64 14.61 10.92
CA THR A 130 2.80 16.07 11.02
C THR A 130 1.61 16.77 11.64
N VAL A 131 0.39 16.37 11.26
CA VAL A 131 -0.85 16.99 11.74
C VAL A 131 -1.91 15.91 12.02
N PRO A 132 -1.71 15.11 13.07
CA PRO A 132 -2.64 14.02 13.40
C PRO A 132 -4.05 14.52 13.74
N GLU A 133 -4.19 15.70 14.35
CA GLU A 133 -5.48 16.23 14.81
C GLU A 133 -6.41 16.53 13.63
N ILE A 134 -5.90 17.22 12.61
CA ILE A 134 -6.67 17.50 11.39
C ILE A 134 -7.04 16.20 10.68
N SER A 135 -6.11 15.23 10.64
CA SER A 135 -6.34 13.93 10.01
C SER A 135 -7.45 13.13 10.69
N ILE A 136 -7.53 13.18 12.02
CA ILE A 136 -8.61 12.53 12.79
C ILE A 136 -9.95 13.19 12.46
N ILE A 137 -10.02 14.53 12.45
CA ILE A 137 -11.26 15.26 12.19
C ILE A 137 -11.78 14.99 10.77
N GLU A 138 -10.90 14.99 9.78
CA GLU A 138 -11.27 14.65 8.40
C GLU A 138 -11.80 13.22 8.31
N TYR A 139 -11.11 12.26 8.92
CA TYR A 139 -11.56 10.86 8.94
C TYR A 139 -12.94 10.70 9.59
N LEU A 140 -13.17 11.35 10.73
CA LEU A 140 -14.47 11.35 11.40
C LEU A 140 -15.56 11.98 10.52
N THR A 141 -15.23 13.10 9.87
CA THR A 141 -16.16 13.81 8.97
C THR A 141 -16.55 12.96 7.76
N ASP A 142 -15.59 12.24 7.18
CA ASP A 142 -15.84 11.35 6.05
C ASP A 142 -16.73 10.16 6.46
N MET A 143 -16.51 9.58 7.65
CA MET A 143 -17.40 8.53 8.15
C MET A 143 -18.82 9.05 8.43
N ILE A 144 -18.96 10.27 8.95
CA ILE A 144 -20.29 10.89 9.16
C ILE A 144 -21.01 11.08 7.83
N LYS A 145 -20.33 11.59 6.79
CA LYS A 145 -20.92 11.77 5.46
C LYS A 145 -21.25 10.46 4.76
N GLY A 146 -20.51 9.39 5.03
CA GLY A 146 -20.79 8.06 4.48
C GLY A 146 -21.99 7.35 5.12
N VAL A 147 -22.41 7.80 6.32
CA VAL A 147 -23.54 7.25 7.07
C VAL A 147 -24.84 8.06 6.85
N SER A 148 -24.75 9.30 6.37
CA SER A 148 -25.90 10.17 6.02
C SER A 148 -26.43 9.92 4.61
#